data_AF-A0A1E5T6F1-F1
#
_entry.id   AF-A0A1E5T6F1-F1
#
_cell.length_a   1.000
_cell.length_b   1.000
_cell.length_c   1.000
_cell.angle_alpha   90.00
_cell.angle_beta   90.00
_cell.angle_gamma   90.00
#
_symmetry.space_group_name_H-M   'P 1'
#
loop_
_entity.id
_entity.type
_entity.pdbx_description
1 polymer ?
#
loop_
_entity_poly.entity_id
_entity_poly.type
_entity_poly.pdbx_seq_one_letter_code
_entity_poly.pdbx_strand_id
1 'polypeptide(L)'
;MKRLLTFAILIGVISYIVVQYLKDRRFNPQGDYDYVISETIDKDFYDPMVVKEYYKSALEIGAYARSLWNNDGIDVRFMDRENFESTQATEYYNLLIATTKLLEDKLETSAKYAAEGYTKDEIKAIMEKGLTPKDIELKEKSYFLGLGIGINGQATMELQQLLNEKGQDLLVDGIFNIITRNGLREFQTKNGLYPSGTVDKKTLQALLK
;
A
#
# COMPACT_ATOMS: atom_id res chain seq x y z
N MET A 1 -31.99 57.93 -35.74
CA MET A 1 -31.37 58.10 -34.41
C MET A 1 -31.82 57.05 -33.39
N LYS A 2 -33.12 56.87 -33.09
CA LYS A 2 -33.59 55.87 -32.10
C LYS A 2 -33.14 54.41 -32.38
N ARG A 3 -33.14 53.98 -33.64
CA ARG A 3 -32.67 52.63 -34.05
C ARG A 3 -31.17 52.41 -33.83
N LEU A 4 -30.35 53.44 -34.04
CA LEU A 4 -28.90 53.38 -33.78
C LEU A 4 -28.61 53.32 -32.28
N LEU A 5 -29.37 54.09 -31.49
CA LEU A 5 -29.28 54.05 -30.03
C LEU A 5 -29.64 52.67 -29.46
N THR A 6 -30.69 52.02 -29.99
CA THR A 6 -31.06 50.66 -29.59
C THR A 6 -29.98 49.63 -29.94
N PHE A 7 -29.33 49.74 -31.10
CA PHE A 7 -28.21 48.85 -31.44
C PHE A 7 -27.01 49.05 -30.51
N ALA A 8 -26.66 50.30 -30.18
CA ALA A 8 -25.55 50.60 -29.27
C ALA A 8 -25.81 50.05 -27.85
N ILE A 9 -27.04 50.21 -27.33
CA ILE A 9 -27.44 49.64 -26.04
C ILE A 9 -27.36 48.11 -26.07
N LEU A 10 -27.86 47.49 -27.14
CA LEU A 10 -27.87 46.03 -27.28
C LEU A 10 -26.46 45.45 -27.33
N ILE A 11 -25.54 46.10 -28.05
CA ILE A 11 -24.11 45.75 -28.04
C ILE A 11 -23.53 45.89 -26.64
N GLY A 12 -23.81 46.98 -25.92
CA GLY A 12 -23.33 47.19 -24.55
C GLY A 12 -23.82 46.13 -23.57
N VAL A 13 -25.10 45.72 -23.68
CA VAL A 13 -25.68 44.64 -22.85
C VAL A 13 -25.02 43.30 -23.18
N ILE A 14 -24.82 42.99 -24.46
CA ILE A 14 -24.13 41.76 -24.88
C ILE A 14 -22.69 41.75 -24.35
N SER A 15 -21.95 42.85 -24.51
CA SER A 15 -20.58 42.96 -23.99
C SER A 15 -20.52 42.77 -22.48
N TYR A 16 -21.45 43.37 -21.73
CA TYR A 16 -21.54 43.18 -20.28
C TYR A 16 -21.80 41.71 -19.89
N ILE A 17 -22.76 41.06 -20.56
CA ILE A 17 -23.07 39.64 -20.33
C ILE A 17 -21.85 38.76 -20.64
N VAL A 18 -21.15 39.01 -21.74
CA VAL A 18 -19.95 38.26 -22.12
C VAL A 18 -18.84 38.42 -21.08
N VAL A 19 -18.60 39.64 -20.57
CA VAL A 19 -17.60 39.88 -19.53
C VAL A 19 -17.96 39.14 -18.24
N GLN A 20 -19.22 39.18 -17.81
CA GLN A 20 -19.65 38.43 -16.62
C GLN A 20 -19.55 36.92 -16.83
N TYR A 21 -19.97 36.41 -17.99
CA TYR A 21 -19.82 35.01 -18.34
C TYR A 21 -18.36 34.53 -18.31
N LEU A 22 -17.44 35.32 -18.89
CA LEU A 22 -16.00 35.01 -18.86
C LEU A 22 -15.43 35.06 -17.43
N LYS A 23 -15.89 36.03 -16.63
CA LYS A 23 -15.50 36.15 -15.22
C LYS A 23 -15.99 34.96 -14.40
N ASP A 24 -17.25 34.57 -14.54
CA ASP A 24 -17.84 33.44 -13.83
C ASP A 24 -17.15 32.13 -14.22
N ARG A 25 -16.88 31.91 -15.51
CA ARG A 25 -16.12 30.74 -15.98
C ARG A 25 -14.71 30.69 -15.38
N ARG A 26 -14.03 31.84 -15.23
CA ARG A 26 -12.70 31.92 -14.63
C ARG A 26 -12.69 31.48 -13.16
N PHE A 27 -13.74 31.79 -12.40
CA PHE A 27 -13.83 31.43 -10.98
C PHE A 27 -14.55 30.11 -10.70
N ASN A 28 -15.28 29.56 -11.69
CA ASN A 28 -16.01 28.30 -11.59
C ASN A 28 -15.53 27.32 -12.68
N PRO A 29 -14.48 26.51 -12.42
CA PRO A 29 -14.02 25.51 -13.37
C PRO A 29 -15.08 24.44 -13.64
N GLN A 30 -15.02 23.82 -14.83
CA GLN A 30 -16.04 22.87 -15.30
C GLN A 30 -15.97 21.47 -14.66
N GLY A 31 -15.12 21.24 -13.66
CA GLY A 31 -15.19 20.02 -12.84
C GLY A 31 -14.29 20.06 -11.61
N ASP A 32 -14.36 18.97 -10.84
CA ASP A 32 -13.61 18.82 -9.59
C ASP A 32 -12.13 18.51 -9.90
N TYR A 33 -11.25 19.31 -9.30
CA TYR A 33 -9.80 19.14 -9.38
C TYR A 33 -9.22 18.53 -8.11
N ASP A 34 -10.01 18.43 -7.04
CA ASP A 34 -9.49 17.96 -5.76
C ASP A 34 -9.27 16.45 -5.79
N TYR A 35 -8.12 16.04 -5.25
CA TYR A 35 -7.83 14.64 -5.02
C TYR A 35 -8.57 14.18 -3.76
N VAL A 36 -9.38 13.14 -3.89
CA VAL A 36 -10.10 12.57 -2.75
C VAL A 36 -9.13 11.76 -1.91
N ILE A 37 -8.87 12.23 -0.70
CA ILE A 37 -8.04 11.53 0.27
C ILE A 37 -8.73 10.24 0.70
N SER A 38 -8.05 9.10 0.55
CA SER A 38 -8.55 7.80 0.99
C SER A 38 -8.67 7.70 2.51
N GLU A 39 -9.77 7.12 2.99
CA GLU A 39 -10.04 6.88 4.40
C GLU A 39 -9.36 5.61 4.94
N THR A 40 -8.90 4.73 4.05
CA THR A 40 -8.36 3.41 4.37
C THR A 40 -6.83 3.38 4.51
N ILE A 41 -6.17 4.53 4.34
CA ILE A 41 -4.72 4.64 4.47
C ILE A 41 -4.24 4.36 5.90
N ASP A 42 -3.02 3.85 6.01
CA ASP A 42 -2.32 3.74 7.29
C ASP A 42 -1.76 5.11 7.73
N LYS A 43 -2.43 5.75 8.68
CA LYS A 43 -2.01 7.05 9.25
C LYS A 43 -0.83 6.91 10.22
N ASP A 44 -0.55 5.70 10.68
CA ASP A 44 0.51 5.40 11.63
C ASP A 44 1.66 4.62 10.98
N PHE A 45 1.79 4.78 9.65
CA PHE A 45 2.80 4.18 8.81
C PHE A 45 4.20 4.35 9.40
N TYR A 46 5.04 3.32 9.25
CA TYR A 46 6.37 3.28 9.87
C TYR A 46 7.30 4.42 9.44
N ASP A 47 7.01 5.09 8.32
CA ASP A 47 7.65 6.34 7.90
C ASP A 47 6.63 7.50 7.86
N PRO A 48 6.56 8.37 8.89
CA PRO A 48 5.60 9.46 8.92
C PRO A 48 5.82 10.51 7.82
N MET A 49 7.00 10.54 7.18
CA MET A 49 7.24 11.45 6.05
C MET A 49 6.42 11.06 4.83
N VAL A 50 6.18 9.76 4.61
CA VAL A 50 5.34 9.27 3.49
C VAL A 50 3.90 9.73 3.67
N VAL A 51 3.36 9.63 4.89
CA VAL A 51 2.00 10.09 5.22
C VAL A 51 1.88 11.59 4.99
N LYS A 52 2.86 12.37 5.46
CA LYS A 52 2.92 13.81 5.24
C LYS A 52 2.97 14.16 3.76
N GLU A 53 3.82 13.49 2.98
CA GLU A 53 3.97 13.78 1.54
C GLU A 53 2.71 13.40 0.77
N TYR A 54 2.03 12.31 1.12
CA TYR A 54 0.74 11.94 0.53
C TYR A 54 -0.30 13.05 0.73
N TYR A 55 -0.51 13.50 1.98
CA TYR A 55 -1.46 14.58 2.26
C TYR A 55 -1.09 15.88 1.56
N LYS A 56 0.19 16.23 1.56
CA LYS A 56 0.68 17.42 0.86
C LYS A 56 0.39 17.33 -0.65
N SER A 57 0.74 16.22 -1.29
CA SER A 57 0.59 16.05 -2.74
C SER A 57 -0.88 16.00 -3.15
N ALA A 58 -1.75 15.34 -2.37
CA ALA A 58 -3.20 15.33 -2.59
C ALA A 58 -3.82 16.74 -2.59
N LEU A 59 -3.41 17.60 -1.65
CA LEU A 59 -3.85 18.99 -1.60
C LEU A 59 -3.27 19.85 -2.73
N GLU A 60 -2.03 19.54 -3.15
CA GLU A 60 -1.32 20.27 -4.20
C GLU A 60 -1.96 20.08 -5.57
N ILE A 61 -2.48 18.89 -5.90
CA ILE A 61 -3.17 18.59 -7.17
C ILE A 61 -4.26 19.62 -7.46
N GLY A 62 -5.22 19.76 -6.54
CA GLY A 62 -6.35 20.68 -6.71
C GLY A 62 -5.91 22.15 -6.70
N ALA A 63 -4.96 22.50 -5.83
CA ALA A 63 -4.43 23.86 -5.74
C ALA A 63 -3.71 24.29 -7.04
N TYR A 64 -2.88 23.40 -7.60
CA TYR A 64 -2.16 23.61 -8.85
C TYR A 64 -3.12 23.80 -10.03
N ALA A 65 -4.08 22.89 -10.19
CA ALA A 65 -5.06 22.96 -11.27
C ALA A 65 -5.91 24.23 -11.21
N ARG A 66 -6.43 24.59 -10.03
CA ARG A 66 -7.19 25.83 -9.83
C ARG A 66 -6.35 27.07 -10.11
N SER A 67 -5.08 27.08 -9.70
CA SER A 67 -4.17 28.22 -9.95
C SER A 67 -3.99 28.46 -11.45
N LEU A 68 -3.71 27.40 -12.22
CA LEU A 68 -3.55 27.50 -13.67
C LEU A 68 -4.85 27.85 -14.40
N TRP A 69 -5.98 27.29 -13.97
CA TRP A 69 -7.28 27.68 -14.53
C TRP A 69 -7.57 29.16 -14.28
N ASN A 70 -7.37 29.62 -13.04
CA ASN A 70 -7.68 31.00 -12.67
C ASN A 70 -6.69 32.02 -13.28
N ASN A 71 -5.41 31.70 -13.39
CA ASN A 71 -4.40 32.66 -13.83
C ASN A 71 -4.18 32.62 -15.34
N ASP A 72 -4.16 31.42 -15.92
CA ASP A 72 -3.67 31.17 -17.29
C ASP A 72 -4.77 30.57 -18.19
N GLY A 73 -5.94 30.22 -17.64
CA GLY A 73 -7.04 29.61 -18.39
C GLY A 73 -6.74 28.18 -18.87
N ILE A 74 -5.70 27.54 -18.31
CA ILE A 74 -5.26 26.20 -18.68
C ILE A 74 -6.07 25.17 -17.88
N ASP A 75 -6.78 24.27 -18.57
CA ASP A 75 -7.37 23.09 -17.95
C ASP A 75 -6.38 21.92 -18.05
N VAL A 76 -5.68 21.64 -16.97
CA VAL A 76 -4.65 20.59 -16.88
C VAL A 76 -5.15 19.17 -17.14
N ARG A 77 -6.47 18.95 -17.26
CA ARG A 77 -7.05 17.66 -17.65
C ARG A 77 -7.06 17.45 -19.16
N PHE A 78 -6.93 18.53 -19.93
CA PHE A 78 -6.98 18.50 -21.39
C PHE A 78 -5.71 19.15 -21.96
N MET A 79 -4.76 18.31 -22.34
CA MET A 79 -3.51 18.74 -22.94
C MET A 79 -3.77 19.38 -24.32
N ASP A 80 -3.39 20.65 -24.47
CA ASP A 80 -3.22 21.30 -25.77
C ASP A 80 -1.78 21.14 -26.24
N ARG A 81 -1.56 20.27 -27.24
CA ARG A 81 -0.23 19.94 -27.77
C ARG A 81 0.40 21.06 -28.58
N GLU A 82 -0.39 22.04 -29.02
CA GLU A 82 0.11 23.22 -29.73
C GLU A 82 0.54 24.31 -28.75
N ASN A 83 0.11 24.22 -27.49
CA ASN A 83 0.47 25.13 -26.41
C ASN A 83 1.50 24.49 -25.46
N PHE A 84 2.72 25.02 -25.48
CA PHE A 84 3.83 24.53 -24.65
C PHE A 84 3.56 24.64 -23.13
N GLU A 85 2.89 25.69 -22.68
CA GLU A 85 2.53 25.88 -21.26
C GLU A 85 1.46 24.86 -20.83
N SER A 86 0.45 24.64 -21.67
CA SER A 86 -0.58 23.62 -21.43
C SER A 86 0.01 22.22 -21.38
N THR A 87 0.94 21.91 -22.29
CA THR A 87 1.61 20.61 -22.33
C THR A 87 2.38 20.34 -21.04
N GLN A 88 3.27 21.25 -20.64
CA GLN A 88 4.05 21.10 -19.40
C GLN A 88 3.16 21.04 -18.16
N ALA A 89 2.13 21.89 -18.11
CA ALA A 89 1.21 21.91 -16.99
C ALA A 89 0.44 20.60 -16.82
N THR A 90 -0.03 20.04 -17.94
CA THR A 90 -0.74 18.76 -17.94
C THR A 90 0.20 17.61 -17.58
N GLU A 91 1.44 17.61 -18.08
CA GLU A 91 2.44 16.60 -17.73
C GLU A 91 2.76 16.62 -16.24
N TYR A 92 3.00 17.80 -15.66
CA TYR A 92 3.27 17.93 -14.24
C TYR A 92 2.06 17.55 -13.38
N TYR A 93 0.84 17.94 -13.78
CA TYR A 93 -0.39 17.53 -13.10
C TYR A 93 -0.57 16.01 -13.09
N ASN A 94 -0.33 15.35 -14.23
CA ASN A 94 -0.38 13.90 -14.33
C ASN A 94 0.69 13.23 -13.45
N LEU A 95 1.88 13.81 -13.37
CA LEU A 95 2.94 13.33 -12.47
C LEU A 95 2.52 13.47 -11.00
N LEU A 96 1.95 14.60 -10.59
CA LEU A 96 1.42 14.80 -9.23
C LEU A 96 0.38 13.73 -8.86
N ILE A 97 -0.57 13.46 -9.76
CA ILE A 97 -1.58 12.41 -9.56
C ILE A 97 -0.92 11.04 -9.42
N ALA A 98 0.00 10.69 -10.32
CA ALA A 98 0.68 9.40 -10.30
C ALA A 98 1.51 9.20 -9.03
N THR A 99 2.25 10.24 -8.60
CA THR A 99 3.01 10.22 -7.35
C THR A 99 2.09 10.10 -6.14
N THR A 100 1.00 10.89 -6.09
CA THR A 100 0.01 10.81 -4.99
C THR A 100 -0.60 9.42 -4.90
N LYS A 101 -0.98 8.83 -6.04
CA LYS A 101 -1.58 7.50 -6.08
C LYS A 101 -0.61 6.40 -5.64
N LEU A 102 0.66 6.50 -6.02
CA LEU A 102 1.70 5.58 -5.55
C LEU A 102 1.87 5.64 -4.03
N LEU A 103 1.85 6.85 -3.46
CA LEU A 103 1.91 7.02 -2.00
C LEU A 103 0.66 6.46 -1.32
N GLU A 104 -0.53 6.72 -1.88
CA GLU A 104 -1.79 6.16 -1.40
C GLU A 104 -1.76 4.63 -1.38
N ASP A 105 -1.42 4.00 -2.51
CA ASP A 105 -1.37 2.55 -2.64
C ASP A 105 -0.37 1.93 -1.65
N LYS A 106 0.76 2.61 -1.39
CA LYS A 106 1.73 2.22 -0.37
C LYS A 106 1.10 2.26 1.03
N LEU A 107 0.39 3.32 1.38
CA LEU A 107 -0.26 3.46 2.69
C LEU A 107 -1.45 2.52 2.86
N GLU A 108 -2.25 2.29 1.83
CA GLU A 108 -3.36 1.32 1.86
C GLU A 108 -2.84 -0.12 1.96
N THR A 109 -1.72 -0.43 1.31
CA THR A 109 -1.06 -1.74 1.45
C THR A 109 -0.58 -1.95 2.88
N SER A 110 0.01 -0.93 3.51
CA SER A 110 0.38 -0.99 4.92
C SER A 110 -0.84 -1.21 5.81
N ALA A 111 -1.94 -0.51 5.55
CA ALA A 111 -3.17 -0.63 6.32
C ALA A 111 -3.74 -2.06 6.27
N LYS A 112 -3.64 -2.73 5.12
CA LYS A 112 -4.03 -4.14 4.97
C LYS A 112 -3.20 -5.04 5.87
N TYR A 113 -1.87 -4.90 5.88
CA TYR A 113 -1.03 -5.68 6.78
C TYR A 113 -1.27 -5.35 8.26
N ALA A 114 -1.47 -4.07 8.60
CA ALA A 114 -1.81 -3.68 9.97
C ALA A 114 -3.14 -4.31 10.42
N ALA A 115 -4.14 -4.38 9.54
CA ALA A 115 -5.41 -5.06 9.81
C ALA A 115 -5.27 -6.59 9.98
N GLU A 116 -4.25 -7.19 9.36
CA GLU A 116 -3.87 -8.61 9.55
C GLU A 116 -3.08 -8.85 10.85
N GLY A 117 -2.73 -7.80 11.60
CA GLY A 117 -2.05 -7.88 12.89
C GLY A 117 -0.53 -7.73 12.85
N TYR A 118 0.05 -7.44 11.68
CA TYR A 118 1.48 -7.19 11.57
C TYR A 118 1.90 -5.91 12.29
N THR A 119 3.02 -5.98 12.99
CA THR A 119 3.65 -4.82 13.64
C THR A 119 4.32 -3.91 12.59
N LYS A 120 4.56 -2.65 12.95
CA LYS A 120 5.24 -1.69 12.06
C LYS A 120 6.59 -2.20 11.54
N ASP A 121 7.36 -2.88 12.38
CA ASP A 121 8.67 -3.43 12.01
C ASP A 121 8.56 -4.59 11.01
N GLU A 122 7.51 -5.39 11.12
CA GLU A 122 7.21 -6.48 10.18
C GLU A 122 6.70 -5.94 8.86
N ILE A 123 5.79 -4.97 8.89
CA ILE A 123 5.30 -4.29 7.70
C ILE A 123 6.48 -3.64 6.95
N LYS A 124 7.39 -2.97 7.67
CA LYS A 124 8.63 -2.44 7.10
C LYS A 124 9.49 -3.54 6.47
N ALA A 125 9.64 -4.67 7.13
CA ALA A 125 10.39 -5.80 6.59
C ALA A 125 9.73 -6.38 5.32
N ILE A 126 8.40 -6.47 5.28
CA ILE A 126 7.68 -6.95 4.10
C ILE A 126 7.84 -5.98 2.93
N MET A 127 7.56 -4.69 3.16
CA MET A 127 7.49 -3.70 2.09
C MET A 127 8.86 -3.23 1.58
N GLU A 128 9.88 -3.14 2.44
CA GLU A 128 11.19 -2.61 2.04
C GLU A 128 12.25 -3.69 1.84
N LYS A 129 12.19 -4.76 2.64
CA LYS A 129 13.20 -5.83 2.61
C LYS A 129 12.75 -7.04 1.76
N GLY A 130 11.55 -6.98 1.20
CA GLY A 130 11.01 -8.03 0.34
C GLY A 130 10.73 -9.35 1.08
N LEU A 131 10.54 -9.29 2.40
CA LEU A 131 10.11 -10.48 3.16
C LEU A 131 8.65 -10.79 2.84
N THR A 132 8.32 -12.07 2.81
CA THR A 132 6.93 -12.51 2.71
C THR A 132 6.32 -12.68 4.11
N PRO A 133 4.98 -12.64 4.25
CA PRO A 133 4.27 -13.08 5.45
C PRO A 133 4.80 -14.40 6.03
N LYS A 134 5.13 -15.36 5.16
CA LYS A 134 5.70 -16.65 5.54
C LYS A 134 7.12 -16.53 6.11
N ASP A 135 7.93 -15.59 5.63
CA ASP A 135 9.26 -15.35 6.20
C ASP A 135 9.16 -14.75 7.61
N ILE A 136 8.15 -13.91 7.87
CA ILE A 136 7.86 -13.38 9.21
C ILE A 136 7.46 -14.51 10.15
N GLU A 137 6.51 -15.35 9.75
CA GLU A 137 6.07 -16.52 10.53
C GLU A 137 7.24 -17.48 10.84
N LEU A 138 8.10 -17.76 9.86
CA LEU A 138 9.29 -18.59 10.06
C LEU A 138 10.28 -17.96 11.04
N LYS A 139 10.38 -16.63 11.06
CA LYS A 139 11.25 -15.90 11.99
C LYS A 139 10.69 -15.98 13.41
N GLU A 140 9.39 -15.80 13.60
CA GLU A 140 8.75 -15.99 14.92
C GLU A 140 8.95 -17.41 15.44
N LYS A 141 8.87 -18.39 14.54
CA LYS A 141 9.05 -19.82 14.84
C LYS A 141 10.51 -20.28 14.74
N SER A 142 11.49 -19.36 14.70
CA SER A 142 12.90 -19.73 14.52
C SER A 142 13.46 -20.53 15.69
N TYR A 143 12.83 -20.50 16.87
CA TYR A 143 13.23 -21.30 18.04
C TYR A 143 13.05 -22.81 17.83
N PHE A 144 12.32 -23.23 16.80
CA PHE A 144 12.30 -24.63 16.36
C PHE A 144 13.57 -25.04 15.61
N LEU A 145 14.30 -24.10 15.02
CA LEU A 145 15.46 -24.42 14.20
C LEU A 145 16.57 -25.04 15.06
N GLY A 146 17.04 -26.21 14.64
CA GLY A 146 18.06 -26.98 15.36
C GLY A 146 17.49 -27.90 16.45
N LEU A 147 16.18 -27.90 16.71
CA LEU A 147 15.59 -28.88 17.62
C LEU A 147 15.92 -30.30 17.15
N GLY A 148 16.43 -31.10 18.07
CA GLY A 148 16.92 -32.45 17.86
C GLY A 148 17.06 -33.19 19.18
N ILE A 149 17.55 -34.43 19.11
CA ILE A 149 17.64 -35.32 20.26
C ILE A 149 18.38 -34.67 21.44
N GLY A 150 17.81 -34.78 22.64
CA GLY A 150 18.37 -34.23 23.88
C GLY A 150 17.93 -32.80 24.21
N ILE A 151 17.30 -32.07 23.29
CA ILE A 151 16.73 -30.74 23.60
C ILE A 151 15.36 -30.93 24.27
N ASN A 152 15.21 -30.42 25.48
CA ASN A 152 13.99 -30.57 26.26
C ASN A 152 13.37 -29.21 26.61
N GLY A 153 12.06 -29.22 26.89
CA GLY A 153 11.30 -28.05 27.33
C GLY A 153 10.20 -27.65 26.34
N GLN A 154 9.76 -26.40 26.46
CA GLN A 154 8.55 -25.89 25.79
C GLN A 154 8.59 -26.03 24.26
N ALA A 155 9.72 -25.70 23.63
CA ALA A 155 9.86 -25.83 22.17
C ALA A 155 9.70 -27.28 21.69
N THR A 156 10.17 -28.24 22.49
CA THR A 156 9.99 -29.67 22.21
C THR A 156 8.55 -30.11 22.41
N MET A 157 7.86 -29.61 23.44
CA MET A 157 6.42 -29.88 23.64
C MET A 157 5.62 -29.41 22.43
N GLU A 158 5.87 -28.18 21.97
CA GLU A 158 5.19 -27.64 20.79
C GLU A 158 5.52 -28.42 19.53
N LEU A 159 6.77 -28.90 19.38
CA LEU A 159 7.14 -29.74 18.25
C LEU A 159 6.38 -31.08 18.28
N GLN A 160 6.28 -31.71 19.45
CA GLN A 160 5.53 -32.96 19.62
C GLN A 160 4.05 -32.76 19.30
N GLN A 161 3.46 -31.64 19.74
CA GLN A 161 2.07 -31.27 19.39
C GLN A 161 1.90 -31.10 17.88
N LEU A 162 2.76 -30.31 17.22
CA LEU A 162 2.73 -30.11 15.77
C LEU A 162 2.90 -31.43 15.01
N LEU A 163 3.83 -32.30 15.44
CA LEU A 163 4.02 -33.60 14.83
C LEU A 163 2.76 -34.47 14.95
N ASN A 164 2.08 -34.45 16.10
CA ASN A 164 0.82 -35.15 16.30
C ASN A 164 -0.29 -34.62 15.38
N GLU A 165 -0.39 -33.29 15.20
CA GLU A 165 -1.29 -32.68 14.23
C GLU A 165 -0.99 -33.10 12.78
N LYS A 166 0.28 -33.43 12.47
CA LYS A 166 0.69 -33.98 11.17
C LYS A 166 0.53 -35.51 11.07
N GLY A 167 -0.11 -36.13 12.07
CA GLY A 167 -0.46 -37.54 12.09
C GLY A 167 0.59 -38.46 12.71
N GLN A 168 1.46 -37.93 13.58
CA GLN A 168 2.27 -38.75 14.48
C GLN A 168 1.49 -39.10 15.75
N ASP A 169 1.97 -40.08 16.52
CA ASP A 169 1.40 -40.48 17.82
C ASP A 169 2.49 -40.44 18.88
N LEU A 170 2.80 -39.21 19.34
CA LEU A 170 3.85 -38.91 20.31
C LEU A 170 3.25 -38.48 21.64
N LEU A 171 3.89 -38.89 22.74
CA LEU A 171 3.65 -38.27 24.04
C LEU A 171 4.17 -36.83 24.02
N VAL A 172 3.33 -35.87 24.45
CA VAL A 172 3.71 -34.47 24.59
C VAL A 172 4.26 -34.24 26.00
N ASP A 173 5.53 -34.58 26.20
CA ASP A 173 6.24 -34.49 27.49
C ASP A 173 7.38 -33.45 27.48
N GLY A 174 7.68 -32.86 26.32
CA GLY A 174 8.77 -31.91 26.17
C GLY A 174 10.14 -32.54 26.17
N ILE A 175 10.25 -33.85 26.03
CA ILE A 175 11.51 -34.58 26.01
C ILE A 175 11.80 -35.07 24.59
N PHE A 176 12.83 -34.50 23.95
CA PHE A 176 13.19 -34.88 22.58
C PHE A 176 14.04 -36.14 22.63
N ASN A 177 13.37 -37.27 22.86
CA ASN A 177 13.95 -38.60 22.91
C ASN A 177 13.99 -39.27 21.51
N ILE A 178 14.36 -40.56 21.48
CA ILE A 178 14.44 -41.33 20.23
C ILE A 178 13.07 -41.50 19.55
N ILE A 179 11.98 -41.55 20.32
CA ILE A 179 10.61 -41.69 19.80
C ILE A 179 10.23 -40.41 19.04
N THR A 180 10.44 -39.24 19.65
CA THR A 180 10.23 -37.93 19.01
C THR A 180 11.09 -37.78 17.75
N ARG A 181 12.35 -38.21 17.81
CA ARG A 181 13.25 -38.18 16.64
C ARG A 181 12.75 -39.05 15.50
N ASN A 182 12.27 -40.26 15.79
CA ASN A 182 11.75 -41.15 14.77
C ASN A 182 10.48 -40.57 14.13
N GLY A 183 9.56 -40.04 14.94
CA GLY A 183 8.37 -39.36 14.41
C GLY A 183 8.70 -38.16 13.52
N LEU A 184 9.72 -37.37 13.90
CA LEU A 184 10.21 -36.29 13.04
C LEU A 184 10.80 -36.81 11.71
N ARG A 185 11.57 -37.90 11.74
CA ARG A 185 12.13 -38.52 10.53
C ARG A 185 11.05 -39.05 9.60
N GLU A 186 10.02 -39.67 10.15
CA GLU A 186 8.86 -40.14 9.39
C GLU A 186 8.10 -38.98 8.75
N PHE A 187 7.85 -37.92 9.52
CA PHE A 187 7.30 -36.68 8.99
C PHE A 187 8.14 -36.11 7.84
N GLN A 188 9.46 -36.02 8.02
CA GLN A 188 10.39 -35.54 7.00
C GLN A 188 10.32 -36.40 5.74
N THR A 189 10.37 -37.73 5.87
CA THR A 189 10.24 -38.66 4.73
C THR A 189 8.90 -38.50 4.01
N LYS A 190 7.78 -38.41 4.74
CA LYS A 190 6.43 -38.22 4.18
C LYS A 190 6.32 -36.92 3.35
N ASN A 191 7.10 -35.90 3.71
CA ASN A 191 7.14 -34.62 3.02
C ASN A 191 8.27 -34.49 1.98
N GLY A 192 8.97 -35.59 1.66
CA GLY A 192 10.06 -35.59 0.67
C GLY A 192 11.32 -34.85 1.12
N LEU A 193 11.52 -34.72 2.43
CA LEU A 193 12.69 -34.08 3.04
C LEU A 193 13.75 -35.12 3.44
N TYR A 194 14.99 -34.67 3.61
CA TYR A 194 16.05 -35.52 4.16
C TYR A 194 15.73 -35.85 5.63
N PRO A 195 15.63 -37.14 6.03
CA PRO A 195 15.19 -37.54 7.36
C PRO A 195 16.33 -37.44 8.40
N SER A 196 16.80 -36.22 8.67
CA SER A 196 17.86 -35.93 9.64
C SER A 196 17.44 -36.23 11.09
N GLY A 197 16.14 -36.08 11.39
CA GLY A 197 15.63 -36.07 12.76
C GLY A 197 16.01 -34.80 13.53
N THR A 198 16.34 -33.73 12.81
CA THR A 198 16.57 -32.37 13.34
C THR A 198 15.74 -31.39 12.52
N VAL A 199 15.17 -30.36 13.16
CA VAL A 199 14.36 -29.36 12.47
C VAL A 199 15.26 -28.32 11.78
N ASP A 200 15.34 -28.38 10.46
CA ASP A 200 15.95 -27.33 9.63
C ASP A 200 14.89 -26.39 9.04
N LYS A 201 15.31 -25.38 8.25
CA LYS A 201 14.37 -24.41 7.65
C LYS A 201 13.31 -25.07 6.78
N LYS A 202 13.68 -26.11 6.01
CA LYS A 202 12.73 -26.84 5.13
C LYS A 202 11.73 -27.66 5.95
N THR A 203 12.20 -28.29 7.02
CA THR A 203 11.38 -29.04 7.96
C THR A 203 10.38 -28.11 8.66
N LEU A 204 10.85 -26.96 9.17
CA LEU A 204 9.97 -25.97 9.77
C LEU A 204 8.91 -25.45 8.78
N GLN A 205 9.30 -25.13 7.54
CA GLN A 205 8.36 -24.74 6.49
C GLN A 205 7.30 -25.81 6.17
N ALA A 206 7.64 -27.09 6.31
CA ALA A 206 6.70 -28.19 6.12
C ALA A 206 5.79 -28.37 7.35
N LEU A 207 6.30 -28.14 8.56
CA LEU A 207 5.51 -28.19 9.80
C LEU A 207 4.43 -27.10 9.83
N LEU A 208 4.74 -25.91 9.33
CA LEU A 208 3.82 -24.76 9.30
C LEU A 208 2.86 -24.75 8.09
N LYS A 209 2.95 -25.74 7.19
CA LYS A 209 2.05 -25.87 6.03
C LYS A 209 0.81 -26.69 6.38
#